data_AF-A0A074WG76-F1
#
_entry.id   AF-A0A074WG76-F1
#
_cell.length_a   1.000
_cell.length_b   1.000
_cell.length_c   1.000
_cell.angle_alpha   90.00
_cell.angle_beta   90.00
_cell.angle_gamma   90.00
#
_symmetry.space_group_name_H-M   'P 1'
#
loop_
_entity.id
_entity.type
_entity.pdbx_description
1 polymer ?
#
loop_
_entity_poly.entity_id
_entity_poly.type
_entity_poly.pdbx_seq_one_letter_code
_entity_poly.pdbx_strand_id
1 'polypeptide(L)'
;ISALVAVVAALPAPAPQEIDLDLIVNIPTPTVIQATGTPDKIVTYDTKAILASATAASSISVAVTDAASSAASVVKRSACGPEPSGYGPVTTDPKDDAASFLANPVYASAANAAAVPAGYDQTFRNLNASSSAYGYLGFSYLQSYSPQSCATKCNAIKGCMGINLYFERDPKYTPDKTLCPNPASLTQIKCVYWGGPVTTANTKNSGRTWVQFSVVVAGSNGYVNQTVAAPPGYSDANYLGNAAINAPYDALGYNTYMGAKVFAAGPFNASLCAAACNAQNDYNLAHPPSDGSPVQTCQFFNTYILSLNGKTALGQYCAMYSSTWANKYATNVGQYRGNDHYTVGFSYSFSNLTNAGTTPNPAAAVAQAKGEISASSLQSYCSTFLGYNDLNAYTTATSTKIPVSTVTSTSTLKVKASSSSTSSSKTSSLSKRALASSSLATPTALTKYPGSIISSACSALVTKVPKTATVTVSTAT
;
A
#
# COMPACT_ATOMS: atom_id res chain seq x y z
N ILE A 1 -32.14 37.44 -25.94
CA ILE A 1 -31.01 36.48 -26.04
C ILE A 1 -30.36 36.43 -24.66
N SER A 2 -30.71 35.47 -23.83
CA SER A 2 -30.05 35.25 -22.53
C SER A 2 -29.51 33.83 -22.52
N ALA A 3 -28.19 33.72 -22.52
CA ALA A 3 -27.47 32.45 -22.54
C ALA A 3 -27.44 31.87 -21.12
N LEU A 4 -27.94 30.64 -20.96
CA LEU A 4 -27.72 29.82 -19.76
C LEU A 4 -26.27 29.34 -19.75
N VAL A 5 -25.50 29.76 -18.75
CA VAL A 5 -24.17 29.20 -18.46
C VAL A 5 -24.39 27.87 -17.72
N ALA A 6 -24.06 26.76 -18.38
CA ALA A 6 -24.02 25.45 -17.75
C ALA A 6 -22.81 25.38 -16.80
N VAL A 7 -23.06 25.36 -15.49
CA VAL A 7 -22.04 25.03 -14.49
C VAL A 7 -21.78 23.53 -14.57
N VAL A 8 -20.67 23.16 -15.21
CA VAL A 8 -20.14 21.79 -15.14
C VAL A 8 -19.62 21.60 -13.72
N ALA A 9 -20.40 20.92 -12.88
CA ALA A 9 -19.92 20.46 -11.59
C ALA A 9 -18.76 19.48 -11.82
N ALA A 10 -17.55 19.88 -11.44
CA ALA A 10 -16.40 18.97 -11.41
C ALA A 10 -16.77 17.78 -10.50
N LEU A 11 -16.73 16.58 -11.05
CA LEU A 11 -16.88 15.35 -10.27
C LEU A 11 -15.83 15.38 -9.14
N PRO A 12 -16.19 15.00 -7.90
CA PRO A 12 -15.22 14.88 -6.83
C PRO A 12 -14.11 13.94 -7.29
N ALA A 13 -12.86 14.33 -7.04
CA ALA A 13 -11.72 13.46 -7.28
C ALA A 13 -12.00 12.10 -6.59
N PRO A 14 -11.70 10.97 -7.24
CA PRO A 14 -11.90 9.66 -6.62
C PRO A 14 -11.20 9.67 -5.26
N ALA A 15 -11.91 9.21 -4.23
CA ALA A 15 -11.36 9.09 -2.88
C ALA A 15 -10.02 8.34 -2.95
N PRO A 16 -9.00 8.73 -2.16
CA PRO A 16 -7.75 8.00 -2.09
C PRO A 16 -8.03 6.51 -1.88
N GLN A 17 -7.39 5.67 -2.68
CA GLN A 17 -7.34 4.24 -2.44
C GLN A 17 -6.76 4.04 -1.04
N GLU A 18 -7.62 3.68 -0.08
CA GLU A 18 -7.24 3.51 1.30
C GLU A 18 -6.12 2.47 1.42
N ILE A 19 -5.06 2.85 2.11
CA ILE A 19 -4.02 1.94 2.59
C ILE A 19 -4.70 1.04 3.62
N ASP A 20 -4.61 -0.26 3.40
CA ASP A 20 -5.09 -1.24 4.36
C ASP A 20 -4.14 -1.24 5.58
N LEU A 21 -4.51 -0.45 6.59
CA LEU A 21 -3.75 -0.32 7.83
C LEU A 21 -3.97 -1.52 8.77
N ASP A 22 -4.92 -2.42 8.49
CA ASP A 22 -5.06 -3.64 9.29
C ASP A 22 -3.94 -4.63 8.96
N LEU A 23 -3.29 -4.47 7.80
CA LEU A 23 -2.06 -5.18 7.45
C LEU A 23 -0.84 -4.81 8.29
N ILE A 24 -0.90 -3.74 9.10
CA ILE A 24 0.24 -3.27 9.89
C ILE A 24 -0.06 -3.13 11.39
N VAL A 25 -1.32 -3.25 11.81
CA VAL A 25 -1.73 -3.02 13.21
C VAL A 25 -1.07 -4.00 14.20
N ASN A 26 -0.74 -5.21 13.73
CA ASN A 26 -0.10 -6.25 14.55
C ASN A 26 1.42 -6.32 14.35
N ILE A 27 1.99 -5.44 13.54
CA ILE A 27 3.44 -5.42 13.32
C ILE A 27 4.09 -4.70 14.49
N PRO A 28 4.96 -5.39 15.28
CA PRO A 28 5.68 -4.72 16.35
C PRO A 28 6.51 -3.57 15.75
N THR A 29 6.36 -2.39 16.33
CA THR A 29 7.17 -1.23 15.94
C THR A 29 8.65 -1.58 16.15
N PRO A 30 9.48 -1.58 15.08
CA PRO A 30 10.89 -1.89 15.24
C PRO A 30 11.54 -0.82 16.11
N THR A 31 11.93 -1.19 17.33
CA THR A 31 12.70 -0.31 18.21
C THR A 31 14.17 -0.48 17.84
N VAL A 32 14.67 0.41 16.99
CA VAL A 32 16.10 0.43 16.68
C VAL A 32 16.85 1.07 17.85
N ILE A 33 17.29 0.25 18.79
CA ILE A 33 18.27 0.68 19.80
C ILE A 33 19.64 0.59 19.13
N GLN A 34 20.14 1.72 18.63
CA GLN A 34 21.56 1.83 18.32
C GLN A 34 22.31 1.71 19.64
N ALA A 35 22.87 0.53 19.90
CA ALA A 35 23.64 0.29 21.10
C ALA A 35 24.84 1.25 21.12
N THR A 36 24.94 2.02 22.19
CA THR A 36 26.12 2.84 22.52
C THR A 36 27.10 1.95 23.25
N GLY A 37 28.39 2.11 23.02
CA GLY A 37 29.37 1.33 23.75
C GLY A 37 29.37 -0.17 23.39
N THR A 38 29.02 -0.53 22.17
CA THR A 38 29.25 -1.90 21.68
C THR A 38 30.23 -1.86 20.52
N PRO A 39 31.01 -2.93 20.28
CA PRO A 39 31.78 -3.09 19.05
C PRO A 39 30.91 -2.93 17.81
N ASP A 40 31.57 -2.80 16.65
CA ASP A 40 30.89 -2.83 15.37
C ASP A 40 30.02 -4.09 15.22
N LYS A 41 28.87 -3.92 14.57
CA LYS A 41 27.88 -4.98 14.45
C LYS A 41 27.21 -4.89 13.10
N ILE A 42 27.20 -5.99 12.37
CA ILE A 42 26.37 -6.15 11.17
C ILE A 42 25.14 -6.98 11.54
N VAL A 43 23.98 -6.56 11.06
CA VAL A 43 22.72 -7.30 11.20
C VAL A 43 22.42 -7.96 9.87
N THR A 44 22.26 -9.28 9.89
CA THR A 44 21.91 -10.07 8.72
C THR A 44 20.46 -10.51 8.83
N TYR A 45 19.69 -10.31 7.76
CA TYR A 45 18.32 -10.81 7.65
C TYR A 45 18.30 -12.13 6.88
N ASP A 46 17.41 -13.05 7.28
CA ASP A 46 17.15 -14.26 6.49
C ASP A 46 16.33 -13.90 5.24
N THR A 47 17.04 -13.56 4.16
CA THR A 47 16.43 -13.19 2.89
C THR A 47 15.62 -14.33 2.25
N LYS A 48 15.94 -15.59 2.57
CA LYS A 48 15.18 -16.74 2.06
C LYS A 48 13.85 -16.85 2.77
N ALA A 49 13.82 -16.71 4.09
CA ALA A 49 12.58 -16.70 4.86
C ALA A 49 11.65 -15.54 4.45
N ILE A 50 12.22 -14.34 4.26
CA ILE A 50 11.44 -13.17 3.82
C ILE A 50 10.88 -13.39 2.40
N LEU A 51 11.66 -13.97 1.48
CA LEU A 51 11.15 -14.27 0.14
C LEU A 51 10.10 -15.38 0.17
N ALA A 52 10.27 -16.42 0.99
CA ALA A 52 9.27 -17.48 1.17
C ALA A 52 7.96 -16.92 1.73
N SER A 53 8.03 -15.92 2.62
CA SER A 53 6.86 -15.23 3.14
C SER A 53 6.14 -14.43 2.05
N ALA A 54 6.85 -13.94 1.03
CA ALA A 54 6.26 -13.30 -0.14
C ALA A 54 5.39 -14.26 -0.99
N THR A 55 5.77 -15.55 -1.07
CA THR A 55 5.11 -16.55 -1.91
C THR A 55 4.08 -17.44 -1.20
N ALA A 56 3.94 -17.34 0.13
CA ALA A 56 2.96 -18.12 0.89
C ALA A 56 1.51 -17.81 0.44
N ALA A 57 0.73 -18.87 0.20
CA ALA A 57 -0.62 -18.81 -0.38
C ALA A 57 -1.62 -18.00 0.48
N SER A 58 -2.48 -17.29 -0.22
CA SER A 58 -3.31 -16.17 0.19
C SER A 58 -4.51 -16.49 1.10
N SER A 59 -4.57 -15.81 2.24
CA SER A 59 -5.48 -14.66 2.39
C SER A 59 -4.60 -13.42 2.56
N ILE A 60 -5.08 -12.24 2.17
CA ILE A 60 -4.41 -10.95 2.36
C ILE A 60 -4.10 -10.82 3.86
N SER A 61 -2.91 -11.27 4.26
CA SER A 61 -2.55 -11.46 5.66
C SER A 61 -1.08 -11.10 5.86
N VAL A 62 -0.83 -10.54 7.03
CA VAL A 62 0.46 -9.99 7.44
C VAL A 62 1.45 -11.13 7.58
N ALA A 63 2.45 -11.18 6.71
CA ALA A 63 3.59 -12.05 6.90
C ALA A 63 4.53 -11.42 7.95
N VAL A 64 4.20 -11.57 9.23
CA VAL A 64 5.15 -11.30 10.31
C VAL A 64 6.18 -12.41 10.27
N THR A 65 7.30 -12.17 9.59
CA THR A 65 8.44 -13.07 9.66
C THR A 65 9.29 -12.60 10.83
N ASP A 66 9.46 -13.44 11.86
CA ASP A 66 10.52 -13.31 12.90
C ASP A 66 11.91 -13.56 12.27
N ALA A 67 12.19 -12.97 11.11
CA ALA A 67 13.41 -13.17 10.32
C ALA A 67 14.60 -12.35 10.86
N ALA A 68 14.39 -11.54 11.91
CA ALA A 68 15.45 -10.97 12.71
C ALA A 68 15.71 -11.88 13.92
N SER A 69 16.27 -13.07 13.68
CA SER A 69 16.79 -13.94 14.74
C SER A 69 18.12 -13.40 15.27
N SER A 70 18.07 -12.24 15.91
CA SER A 70 19.02 -11.93 16.97
C SER A 70 18.21 -11.76 18.24
N ALA A 71 18.01 -12.85 18.98
CA ALA A 71 17.77 -12.74 20.41
C ALA A 71 18.94 -11.92 20.96
N ALA A 72 18.72 -10.62 21.20
CA ALA A 72 19.72 -9.78 21.82
C ALA A 72 19.94 -10.36 23.21
N SER A 73 21.02 -11.10 23.40
CA SER A 73 21.46 -11.48 24.74
C SER A 73 21.68 -10.18 25.50
N VAL A 74 20.83 -9.91 26.49
CA VAL A 74 21.03 -8.78 27.41
C VAL A 74 22.21 -9.14 28.27
N VAL A 75 23.42 -8.79 27.81
CA VAL A 75 24.64 -8.97 28.59
C VAL A 75 24.70 -7.81 29.58
N LYS A 76 24.73 -8.16 30.87
CA LYS A 76 24.99 -7.17 31.93
C LYS A 76 26.40 -6.62 31.73
N ARG A 77 26.51 -5.31 31.51
CA ARG A 77 27.81 -4.63 31.46
C ARG A 77 28.42 -4.59 32.85
N SER A 78 29.73 -4.77 32.96
CA SER A 78 30.45 -4.50 34.19
C SER A 78 30.37 -3.01 34.52
N ALA A 79 30.09 -2.66 35.77
CA ALA A 79 30.12 -1.27 36.22
C ALA A 79 31.48 -0.65 35.91
N CYS A 80 31.51 0.51 35.26
CA CYS A 80 32.73 1.19 34.82
C CYS A 80 33.66 0.33 33.95
N GLY A 81 33.13 -0.66 33.23
CA GLY A 81 33.90 -1.42 32.25
C GLY A 81 34.36 -0.54 31.09
N PRO A 82 35.51 -0.83 30.45
CA PRO A 82 35.97 -0.05 29.31
C PRO A 82 35.00 -0.18 28.13
N GLU A 83 34.73 0.94 27.46
CA GLU A 83 33.94 0.99 26.24
C GLU A 83 34.85 0.93 24.99
N PRO A 84 34.32 0.59 23.80
CA PRO A 84 35.08 0.56 22.56
C PRO A 84 35.83 1.88 22.33
N SER A 85 37.08 1.78 21.89
CA SER A 85 37.92 2.96 21.62
C SER A 85 37.30 3.86 20.55
N GLY A 86 37.43 5.18 20.75
CA GLY A 86 37.03 6.20 19.79
C GLY A 86 38.20 6.67 18.94
N TYR A 87 37.92 7.04 17.69
CA TYR A 87 38.92 7.55 16.75
C TYR A 87 38.70 9.02 16.36
N GLY A 88 37.59 9.62 16.80
CA GLY A 88 37.30 11.03 16.53
C GLY A 88 38.04 11.97 17.48
N PRO A 89 38.14 13.26 17.12
CA PRO A 89 38.71 14.26 18.01
C PRO A 89 37.80 14.41 19.24
N VAL A 90 38.39 14.31 20.44
CA VAL A 90 37.67 14.44 21.71
C VAL A 90 37.45 15.92 22.02
N THR A 91 36.24 16.28 22.43
CA THR A 91 35.92 17.65 22.86
C THR A 91 36.29 17.83 24.33
N THR A 92 37.25 18.72 24.60
CA THR A 92 37.67 19.07 25.98
C THR A 92 37.61 20.57 26.27
N ASP A 93 37.31 21.41 25.27
CA ASP A 93 37.25 22.87 25.37
C ASP A 93 35.86 23.37 24.91
N PRO A 94 35.13 24.16 25.71
CA PRO A 94 35.47 24.65 27.06
C PRO A 94 35.47 23.57 28.15
N LYS A 95 34.81 22.42 27.89
CA LYS A 95 34.81 21.26 28.79
C LYS A 95 34.32 20.00 28.06
N ASP A 96 34.59 18.85 28.66
CA ASP A 96 34.03 17.57 28.22
C ASP A 96 32.57 17.42 28.65
N ASP A 97 31.65 18.01 27.89
CA ASP A 97 30.21 17.84 28.05
C ASP A 97 29.46 17.82 26.72
N ALA A 98 28.16 17.49 26.79
CA ALA A 98 27.32 17.39 25.60
C ALA A 98 27.14 18.73 24.87
N ALA A 99 27.04 19.85 25.60
CA ALA A 99 26.86 21.16 25.01
C ALA A 99 28.11 21.57 24.18
N SER A 100 29.29 21.39 24.75
CA SER A 100 30.57 21.66 24.08
C SER A 100 30.77 20.73 22.89
N PHE A 101 30.42 19.45 23.01
CA PHE A 101 30.48 18.50 21.90
C PHE A 101 29.58 18.92 20.73
N LEU A 102 28.32 19.30 21.01
CA LEU A 102 27.38 19.76 19.99
C LEU A 102 27.80 21.09 19.33
N ALA A 103 28.55 21.92 20.05
CA ALA A 103 29.06 23.19 19.57
C ALA A 103 30.44 23.09 18.89
N ASN A 104 31.10 21.92 18.91
CA ASN A 104 32.46 21.79 18.41
C ASN A 104 32.53 21.98 16.88
N PRO A 105 33.23 23.03 16.38
CA PRO A 105 33.26 23.36 14.96
C PRO A 105 34.00 22.31 14.11
N VAL A 106 34.83 21.45 14.70
CA VAL A 106 35.57 20.39 13.99
C VAL A 106 34.59 19.39 13.37
N TYR A 107 33.54 18.99 14.11
CA TYR A 107 32.55 18.04 13.60
C TYR A 107 31.74 18.62 12.46
N ALA A 108 31.30 19.88 12.60
CA ALA A 108 30.58 20.58 11.55
C ALA A 108 31.44 20.79 10.30
N SER A 109 32.71 21.16 10.48
CA SER A 109 33.65 21.36 9.36
C SER A 109 33.88 20.05 8.60
N ALA A 110 34.11 18.94 9.31
CA ALA A 110 34.28 17.63 8.70
C ALA A 110 33.02 17.21 7.91
N ALA A 111 31.83 17.36 8.50
CA ALA A 111 30.56 17.03 7.84
C ALA A 111 30.29 17.90 6.61
N ASN A 112 30.60 19.20 6.68
CA ASN A 112 30.38 20.13 5.57
C ASN A 112 31.37 19.94 4.41
N ALA A 113 32.61 19.57 4.71
CA ALA A 113 33.66 19.33 3.72
C ALA A 113 33.60 17.94 3.08
N ALA A 114 32.82 17.01 3.66
CA ALA A 114 32.77 15.63 3.21
C ALA A 114 32.15 15.49 1.81
N ALA A 115 32.87 14.85 0.89
CA ALA A 115 32.39 14.58 -0.46
C ALA A 115 31.30 13.50 -0.48
N VAL A 116 30.39 13.60 -1.44
CA VAL A 116 29.36 12.59 -1.69
C VAL A 116 30.03 11.34 -2.30
N PRO A 117 29.81 10.12 -1.75
CA PRO A 117 30.34 8.89 -2.33
C PRO A 117 29.82 8.64 -3.74
N ALA A 118 30.62 7.99 -4.58
CA ALA A 118 30.17 7.60 -5.92
C ALA A 118 28.95 6.66 -5.84
N GLY A 119 27.90 6.97 -6.61
CA GLY A 119 26.65 6.20 -6.65
C GLY A 119 25.66 6.51 -5.52
N TYR A 120 25.94 7.55 -4.72
CA TYR A 120 25.05 8.02 -3.66
C TYR A 120 24.64 9.47 -3.89
N ASP A 121 23.48 9.84 -3.34
CA ASP A 121 23.04 11.22 -3.18
C ASP A 121 23.03 11.59 -1.70
N GLN A 122 23.42 12.84 -1.39
CA GLN A 122 23.34 13.36 -0.02
C GLN A 122 21.92 13.86 0.28
N THR A 123 21.28 13.30 1.30
CA THR A 123 19.90 13.64 1.68
C THR A 123 19.80 14.67 2.79
N PHE A 124 20.83 14.75 3.63
CA PHE A 124 21.00 15.80 4.64
C PHE A 124 22.47 15.93 5.03
N ARG A 125 22.81 17.07 5.62
CA ARG A 125 24.17 17.42 6.00
C ARG A 125 24.20 18.12 7.35
N ASN A 126 25.21 17.77 8.14
CA ASN A 126 25.54 18.41 9.41
C ASN A 126 24.37 18.57 10.39
N LEU A 127 23.61 17.50 10.61
CA LEU A 127 22.57 17.48 11.66
C LEU A 127 23.17 17.05 13.01
N ASN A 128 22.46 17.39 14.10
CA ASN A 128 22.78 16.96 15.47
C ASN A 128 21.92 15.78 15.92
N ALA A 129 21.62 14.87 15.00
CA ALA A 129 20.81 13.69 15.24
C ALA A 129 21.21 12.55 14.29
N SER A 130 21.02 11.30 14.72
CA SER A 130 21.14 10.11 13.86
C SER A 130 19.78 9.68 13.30
N SER A 131 19.83 8.89 12.23
CA SER A 131 18.66 8.35 11.54
C SER A 131 18.03 7.16 12.28
N SER A 132 16.71 7.02 12.12
CA SER A 132 15.92 5.84 12.48
C SER A 132 15.16 5.39 11.23
N ALA A 133 15.87 4.81 10.25
CA ALA A 133 15.30 4.43 8.97
C ALA A 133 14.82 2.96 8.94
N TYR A 134 14.22 2.55 7.81
CA TYR A 134 13.77 1.17 7.61
C TYR A 134 14.96 0.22 7.40
N GLY A 135 14.83 -1.02 7.88
CA GLY A 135 15.81 -2.10 7.68
C GLY A 135 17.18 -1.80 8.28
N TYR A 136 17.29 -1.67 9.61
CA TYR A 136 18.58 -1.46 10.27
C TYR A 136 19.55 -2.62 9.99
N LEU A 137 20.69 -2.34 9.37
CA LEU A 137 21.68 -3.34 8.97
C LEU A 137 22.94 -3.32 9.86
N GLY A 138 22.92 -2.52 10.93
CA GLY A 138 24.03 -2.41 11.86
C GLY A 138 24.89 -1.16 11.63
N PHE A 139 26.13 -1.18 12.15
CA PHE A 139 27.06 -0.06 12.07
C PHE A 139 28.52 -0.52 12.17
N SER A 140 29.44 0.38 11.81
CA SER A 140 30.87 0.27 12.10
C SER A 140 31.45 1.58 12.60
N TYR A 141 32.50 1.50 13.42
CA TYR A 141 33.34 2.66 13.70
C TYR A 141 34.40 2.83 12.63
N LEU A 142 34.62 4.08 12.22
CA LEU A 142 35.65 4.46 11.26
C LEU A 142 36.79 5.19 11.95
N GLN A 143 37.99 5.08 11.38
CA GLN A 143 39.17 5.81 11.87
C GLN A 143 39.19 7.28 11.40
N SER A 144 38.37 7.62 10.39
CA SER A 144 38.26 8.96 9.82
C SER A 144 36.84 9.20 9.34
N TYR A 145 36.41 10.47 9.30
CA TYR A 145 35.12 10.86 8.75
C TYR A 145 35.15 10.75 7.21
N SER A 146 34.87 9.55 6.69
CA SER A 146 34.94 9.23 5.26
C SER A 146 33.61 8.63 4.78
N PRO A 147 32.77 9.42 4.07
CA PRO A 147 31.58 8.90 3.41
C PRO A 147 31.90 7.74 2.46
N GLN A 148 33.02 7.82 1.73
CA GLN A 148 33.41 6.79 0.77
C GLN A 148 33.70 5.45 1.46
N SER A 149 34.44 5.47 2.58
CA SER A 149 34.71 4.25 3.35
C SER A 149 33.43 3.64 3.94
N CYS A 150 32.50 4.50 4.36
CA CYS A 150 31.18 4.10 4.86
C CYS A 150 30.34 3.45 3.74
N ALA A 151 30.30 4.07 2.55
CA ALA A 151 29.60 3.55 1.38
C ALA A 151 30.18 2.23 0.89
N THR A 152 31.51 2.06 0.86
CA THR A 152 32.14 0.77 0.50
C THR A 152 31.68 -0.36 1.41
N LYS A 153 31.55 -0.12 2.73
CA LYS A 153 31.03 -1.11 3.67
C LYS A 153 29.54 -1.39 3.43
N CYS A 154 28.73 -0.35 3.18
CA CYS A 154 27.32 -0.51 2.83
C CYS A 154 27.14 -1.35 1.56
N ASN A 155 27.88 -1.06 0.48
CA ASN A 155 27.81 -1.80 -0.78
C ASN A 155 28.16 -3.29 -0.64
N ALA A 156 28.93 -3.68 0.38
CA ALA A 156 29.22 -5.08 0.68
C ALA A 156 28.09 -5.78 1.46
N ILE A 157 27.17 -5.03 2.05
CA ILE A 157 26.01 -5.54 2.80
C ILE A 157 24.81 -5.65 1.86
N LYS A 158 24.30 -6.87 1.67
CA LYS A 158 23.13 -7.11 0.82
C LYS A 158 21.92 -6.30 1.29
N GLY A 159 21.38 -5.51 0.38
CA GLY A 159 20.20 -4.66 0.64
C GLY A 159 20.51 -3.37 1.38
N CYS A 160 21.77 -3.00 1.59
CA CYS A 160 22.09 -1.68 2.11
C CYS A 160 21.89 -0.61 1.04
N MET A 161 21.10 0.40 1.39
CA MET A 161 20.71 1.49 0.50
C MET A 161 21.03 2.85 1.10
N GLY A 162 21.01 2.99 2.42
CA GLY A 162 21.26 4.23 3.12
C GLY A 162 22.43 4.12 4.09
N ILE A 163 23.22 5.18 4.19
CA ILE A 163 24.23 5.34 5.24
C ILE A 163 24.00 6.63 6.03
N ASN A 164 24.15 6.55 7.35
CA ASN A 164 24.23 7.72 8.21
C ASN A 164 25.60 7.75 8.90
N LEU A 165 26.39 8.77 8.59
CA LEU A 165 27.74 8.97 9.11
C LEU A 165 27.78 10.17 10.05
N TYR A 166 28.23 9.98 11.29
CA TYR A 166 28.23 11.04 12.30
C TYR A 166 29.30 10.84 13.38
N PHE A 167 29.53 11.89 14.17
CA PHE A 167 30.29 11.80 15.42
C PHE A 167 29.33 11.53 16.58
N GLU A 168 29.65 10.56 17.43
CA GLU A 168 28.89 10.21 18.64
C GLU A 168 29.76 10.46 19.87
N ARG A 169 29.23 11.20 20.85
CA ARG A 169 29.86 11.36 22.16
C ARG A 169 29.56 10.13 22.99
N ASP A 170 30.55 9.27 23.19
CA ASP A 170 30.41 8.03 23.95
C ASP A 170 31.23 8.10 25.24
N PRO A 171 30.80 7.40 26.30
CA PRO A 171 31.57 7.35 27.53
C PRO A 171 32.77 6.42 27.35
N LYS A 172 33.93 6.75 27.92
CA LYS A 172 35.12 5.87 27.91
C LYS A 172 34.93 4.62 28.76
N TYR A 173 34.06 4.69 29.76
CA TYR A 173 33.68 3.60 30.65
C TYR A 173 32.17 3.50 30.75
N THR A 174 31.61 2.31 30.89
CA THR A 174 30.17 2.10 31.10
C THR A 174 29.69 2.93 32.29
N PRO A 175 28.82 3.95 32.11
CA PRO A 175 28.36 4.80 33.21
C PRO A 175 27.64 4.00 34.28
N ASP A 176 28.04 4.20 35.52
CA ASP A 176 27.47 3.56 36.70
C ASP A 176 27.04 4.62 37.72
N LYS A 177 25.88 4.43 38.36
CA LYS A 177 25.27 5.43 39.23
C LYS A 177 26.17 5.86 40.41
N THR A 178 26.99 4.97 40.94
CA THR A 178 27.77 5.23 42.16
C THR A 178 29.26 5.32 41.88
N LEU A 179 29.79 4.51 40.97
CA LEU A 179 31.24 4.40 40.74
C LEU A 179 31.76 5.37 39.68
N CYS A 180 31.01 5.59 38.60
CA CYS A 180 31.40 6.49 37.51
C CYS A 180 30.15 7.06 36.82
N PRO A 181 29.42 7.98 37.46
CA PRO A 181 28.13 8.45 36.94
C PRO A 181 28.25 9.29 35.67
N ASN A 182 29.38 9.98 35.51
CA ASN A 182 29.73 10.78 34.33
C ASN A 182 31.22 10.61 34.01
N PRO A 183 31.63 9.49 33.39
CA PRO A 183 33.03 9.25 33.03
C PRO A 183 33.48 10.18 31.90
N ALA A 184 34.79 10.31 31.70
CA ALA A 184 35.35 11.02 30.55
C ALA A 184 34.81 10.46 29.24
N SER A 185 34.62 11.32 28.24
CA SER A 185 34.15 10.91 26.92
C SER A 185 35.27 10.43 26.01
N LEU A 186 34.83 9.74 24.97
CA LEU A 186 35.55 9.52 23.72
C LEU A 186 34.64 9.93 22.57
N THR A 187 35.18 10.01 21.36
CA THR A 187 34.40 10.35 20.17
C THR A 187 34.45 9.20 19.18
N GLN A 188 33.28 8.65 18.89
CA GLN A 188 33.12 7.65 17.83
C GLN A 188 32.81 8.33 16.51
N ILE A 189 33.39 7.81 15.42
CA ILE A 189 32.97 8.15 14.06
C ILE A 189 32.13 6.96 13.57
N LYS A 190 30.82 7.10 13.64
CA LYS A 190 29.87 6.00 13.47
C LYS A 190 29.27 6.02 12.08
N CYS A 191 29.42 4.92 11.36
CA CYS A 191 28.83 4.67 10.06
C CYS A 191 27.71 3.64 10.22
N VAL A 192 26.46 4.06 10.10
CA VAL A 192 25.27 3.23 10.29
C VAL A 192 24.66 2.86 8.94
N TYR A 193 24.28 1.59 8.78
CA TYR A 193 23.76 1.00 7.55
C TYR A 193 22.24 0.81 7.62
N TRP A 194 21.55 1.15 6.54
CA TRP A 194 20.10 1.08 6.44
C TRP A 194 19.66 0.44 5.12
N GLY A 195 18.62 -0.37 5.20
CA GLY A 195 17.97 -1.00 4.06
C GLY A 195 16.88 -0.15 3.43
N GLY A 196 16.67 1.06 3.93
CA GLY A 196 15.84 2.10 3.33
C GLY A 196 16.54 3.46 3.36
N PRO A 197 15.91 4.52 2.82
CA PRO A 197 16.52 5.82 2.73
C PRO A 197 16.66 6.50 4.11
N VAL A 198 17.80 7.13 4.33
CA VAL A 198 17.98 8.09 5.42
C VAL A 198 17.54 9.46 4.94
N THR A 199 16.72 10.17 5.72
CA THR A 199 16.15 11.47 5.35
C THR A 199 16.15 12.41 6.56
N THR A 200 16.00 13.71 6.33
CA THR A 200 15.82 14.69 7.42
C THR A 200 14.60 14.37 8.31
N ALA A 201 13.56 13.76 7.73
CA ALA A 201 12.33 13.40 8.44
C ALA A 201 12.59 12.29 9.49
N ASN A 202 13.32 11.24 9.10
CA ASN A 202 13.66 10.13 9.98
C ASN A 202 14.97 10.32 10.78
N THR A 203 15.62 11.49 10.68
CA THR A 203 16.85 11.83 11.40
C THR A 203 16.55 12.73 12.60
N LYS A 204 16.11 12.10 13.68
CA LYS A 204 15.60 12.75 14.90
C LYS A 204 16.17 12.19 16.20
N ASN A 205 17.03 11.16 16.14
CA ASN A 205 17.64 10.59 17.33
C ASN A 205 18.80 11.48 17.80
N SER A 206 18.53 12.39 18.73
CA SER A 206 19.53 13.31 19.28
C SER A 206 20.42 12.69 20.36
N GLY A 207 20.34 11.37 20.56
CA GLY A 207 21.05 10.64 21.59
C GLY A 207 20.22 10.43 22.86
N ARG A 208 20.89 10.15 23.98
CA ARG A 208 20.24 9.80 25.26
C ARG A 208 21.09 10.19 26.46
N THR A 209 20.45 10.29 27.62
CA THR A 209 21.15 10.35 28.90
C THR A 209 21.31 8.95 29.47
N TRP A 210 22.54 8.59 29.84
CA TRP A 210 22.92 7.34 30.48
C TRP A 210 23.52 7.65 31.86
N VAL A 211 22.74 7.44 32.91
CA VAL A 211 23.07 7.92 34.27
C VAL A 211 23.21 9.45 34.26
N GLN A 212 24.41 10.01 34.39
CA GLN A 212 24.67 11.46 34.29
C GLN A 212 25.46 11.80 33.01
N PHE A 213 25.85 10.81 32.21
CA PHE A 213 26.53 11.01 30.95
C PHE A 213 25.53 11.21 29.81
N SER A 214 25.68 12.28 29.03
CA SER A 214 24.86 12.51 27.84
C SER A 214 25.58 12.05 26.57
N VAL A 215 24.98 11.05 25.92
CA VAL A 215 25.33 10.61 24.56
C VAL A 215 24.63 11.54 23.60
N VAL A 216 25.37 12.18 22.71
CA VAL A 216 24.87 13.13 21.73
C VAL A 216 25.53 12.91 20.38
N VAL A 217 24.87 13.37 19.31
CA VAL A 217 25.30 13.21 17.92
C VAL A 217 25.58 14.57 17.30
N ALA A 218 26.69 14.70 16.56
CA ALA A 218 27.06 15.90 15.82
C ALA A 218 27.65 15.55 14.45
N GLY A 219 27.65 16.52 13.53
CA GLY A 219 28.23 16.34 12.20
C GLY A 219 27.59 15.19 11.42
N SER A 220 26.27 15.03 11.52
CA SER A 220 25.55 13.92 10.92
C SER A 220 25.20 14.17 9.45
N ASN A 221 25.71 13.32 8.56
CA ASN A 221 25.37 13.31 7.15
C ASN A 221 24.59 12.04 6.78
N GLY A 222 23.68 12.17 5.82
CA GLY A 222 22.90 11.08 5.27
C GLY A 222 23.16 10.94 3.78
N TYR A 223 23.36 9.70 3.33
CA TYR A 223 23.53 9.39 1.91
C TYR A 223 22.71 8.18 1.54
N VAL A 224 22.10 8.18 0.35
CA VAL A 224 21.30 7.07 -0.17
C VAL A 224 21.77 6.69 -1.57
N ASN A 225 21.87 5.39 -1.86
CA ASN A 225 21.90 4.92 -3.23
C ASN A 225 20.44 4.84 -3.72
N GLN A 226 20.14 5.45 -4.86
CA GLN A 226 18.79 5.40 -5.44
C GLN A 226 18.62 4.21 -6.40
N THR A 227 19.57 3.28 -6.39
CA THR A 227 19.60 2.14 -7.29
C THR A 227 18.68 1.05 -6.75
N VAL A 228 17.39 1.11 -7.08
CA VAL A 228 16.46 0.00 -6.90
C VAL A 228 16.55 -0.90 -8.13
N ALA A 229 17.01 -2.15 -7.93
CA ALA A 229 17.11 -3.11 -9.01
C ALA A 229 15.73 -3.51 -9.54
N ALA A 230 15.61 -3.59 -10.87
CA ALA A 230 14.42 -4.10 -11.55
C ALA A 230 14.24 -5.59 -11.25
N PRO A 231 13.06 -6.02 -10.74
CA PRO A 231 12.78 -7.43 -10.58
C PRO A 231 12.66 -8.12 -11.96
N PRO A 232 13.09 -9.39 -12.09
CA PRO A 232 12.96 -10.13 -13.35
C PRO A 232 11.52 -10.14 -13.89
N GLY A 233 11.35 -9.79 -15.17
CA GLY A 233 10.05 -9.72 -15.83
C GLY A 233 9.31 -8.39 -15.67
N TYR A 234 9.88 -7.43 -14.94
CA TYR A 234 9.31 -6.11 -14.73
C TYR A 234 10.21 -5.00 -15.28
N SER A 235 9.62 -3.83 -15.51
CA SER A 235 10.30 -2.61 -15.93
C SER A 235 11.37 -2.16 -14.93
N ASP A 236 12.21 -1.22 -15.36
CA ASP A 236 13.06 -0.48 -14.44
C ASP A 236 12.23 0.25 -13.38
N ALA A 237 12.89 0.54 -12.24
CA ALA A 237 12.27 1.24 -11.13
C ALA A 237 11.86 2.66 -11.52
N ASN A 238 10.57 2.95 -11.48
CA ASN A 238 10.03 4.28 -11.71
C ASN A 238 9.76 4.97 -10.37
N TYR A 239 10.55 6.00 -10.04
CA TYR A 239 10.45 6.70 -8.76
C TYR A 239 9.22 7.61 -8.69
N LEU A 240 8.45 7.47 -7.61
CA LEU A 240 7.21 8.21 -7.35
C LEU A 240 7.31 9.12 -6.11
N GLY A 241 8.48 9.19 -5.46
CA GLY A 241 8.69 10.09 -4.32
C GLY A 241 7.92 9.67 -3.08
N ASN A 242 7.14 10.60 -2.53
CA ASN A 242 6.37 10.45 -1.29
C ASN A 242 4.88 10.21 -1.55
N ALA A 243 4.54 9.64 -2.71
CA ALA A 243 3.17 9.29 -3.06
C ALA A 243 3.07 7.89 -3.65
N ALA A 244 2.03 7.18 -3.25
CA ALA A 244 1.61 5.90 -3.77
C ALA A 244 0.56 6.08 -4.86
N ILE A 245 0.38 5.06 -5.67
CA ILE A 245 -0.65 5.03 -6.71
C ILE A 245 -2.02 5.04 -6.05
N ASN A 246 -2.81 6.06 -6.41
CA ASN A 246 -4.23 6.15 -6.18
C ASN A 246 -4.93 5.78 -7.49
N ALA A 247 -5.12 4.48 -7.73
CA ALA A 247 -5.66 4.01 -9.01
C ALA A 247 -7.15 4.39 -9.13
N PRO A 248 -7.57 5.12 -10.17
CA PRO A 248 -8.99 5.23 -10.48
C PRO A 248 -9.50 3.90 -11.07
N TYR A 249 -10.80 3.87 -11.39
CA TYR A 249 -11.31 2.82 -12.26
C TYR A 249 -10.68 2.94 -13.66
N ASP A 250 -10.55 1.81 -14.35
CA ASP A 250 -10.12 1.80 -15.75
C ASP A 250 -11.18 2.43 -16.67
N ALA A 251 -10.90 2.50 -17.97
CA ALA A 251 -11.80 3.10 -18.95
C ALA A 251 -13.17 2.41 -19.09
N LEU A 252 -13.35 1.22 -18.51
CA LEU A 252 -14.61 0.49 -18.46
C LEU A 252 -15.26 0.49 -17.07
N GLY A 253 -14.71 1.23 -16.11
CA GLY A 253 -15.24 1.29 -14.74
C GLY A 253 -14.76 0.14 -13.84
N TYR A 254 -13.79 -0.65 -14.27
CA TYR A 254 -13.27 -1.79 -13.52
C TYR A 254 -12.21 -1.37 -12.49
N ASN A 255 -12.26 -1.97 -11.29
CA ASN A 255 -11.26 -1.77 -10.26
C ASN A 255 -10.07 -2.70 -10.53
N THR A 256 -8.90 -2.12 -10.77
CA THR A 256 -7.68 -2.88 -11.06
C THR A 256 -6.89 -3.25 -9.81
N TYR A 257 -7.23 -2.70 -8.63
CA TYR A 257 -6.55 -3.02 -7.39
C TYR A 257 -6.82 -4.46 -6.96
N MET A 258 -5.76 -5.22 -6.73
CA MET A 258 -5.81 -6.64 -6.39
C MET A 258 -5.52 -6.92 -4.91
N GLY A 259 -5.32 -5.87 -4.11
CA GLY A 259 -4.90 -5.98 -2.73
C GLY A 259 -3.42 -5.66 -2.54
N ALA A 260 -2.93 -5.95 -1.34
CA ALA A 260 -1.57 -5.61 -0.97
C ALA A 260 -0.92 -6.65 -0.07
N LYS A 261 0.41 -6.54 0.03
CA LYS A 261 1.24 -7.28 0.97
C LYS A 261 2.20 -6.34 1.67
N VAL A 262 2.50 -6.61 2.93
CA VAL A 262 3.42 -5.80 3.74
C VAL A 262 4.55 -6.65 4.28
N PHE A 263 5.77 -6.10 4.20
CA PHE A 263 6.98 -6.68 4.76
C PHE A 263 7.54 -5.74 5.83
N ALA A 264 7.53 -6.19 7.09
CA ALA A 264 8.04 -5.40 8.21
C ALA A 264 9.50 -5.68 8.58
N ALA A 265 10.07 -6.75 8.03
CA ALA A 265 11.43 -7.18 8.28
C ALA A 265 12.26 -7.14 6.99
N GLY A 266 13.56 -6.90 7.15
CA GLY A 266 14.51 -6.85 6.05
C GLY A 266 14.70 -5.45 5.45
N PRO A 267 15.61 -5.36 4.47
CA PRO A 267 15.80 -4.17 3.65
C PRO A 267 14.67 -4.02 2.62
N PHE A 268 14.50 -2.80 2.11
CA PHE A 268 13.60 -2.53 0.99
C PHE A 268 14.04 -3.33 -0.24
N ASN A 269 13.12 -4.10 -0.83
CA ASN A 269 13.42 -4.96 -1.96
C ASN A 269 12.20 -5.12 -2.87
N ALA A 270 12.25 -4.52 -4.06
CA ALA A 270 11.17 -4.60 -5.05
C ALA A 270 10.87 -6.04 -5.51
N SER A 271 11.84 -6.95 -5.41
CA SER A 271 11.66 -8.36 -5.78
C SER A 271 10.67 -9.08 -4.85
N LEU A 272 10.44 -8.60 -3.63
CA LEU A 272 9.42 -9.15 -2.73
C LEU A 272 8.01 -8.87 -3.25
N CYS A 273 7.78 -7.66 -3.78
CA CYS A 273 6.50 -7.30 -4.38
C CYS A 273 6.28 -8.02 -5.72
N ALA A 274 7.32 -8.17 -6.53
CA ALA A 274 7.25 -8.97 -7.75
C ALA A 274 6.93 -10.45 -7.45
N ALA A 275 7.56 -11.04 -6.44
CA ALA A 275 7.28 -12.40 -6.00
C ALA A 275 5.84 -12.55 -5.48
N ALA A 276 5.34 -11.59 -4.70
CA ALA A 276 3.95 -11.57 -4.24
C ALA A 276 2.95 -11.43 -5.41
N CYS A 277 3.23 -10.56 -6.37
CA CYS A 277 2.45 -10.35 -7.59
C CYS A 277 2.38 -11.64 -8.42
N ASN A 278 3.52 -12.32 -8.62
CA ASN A 278 3.58 -13.60 -9.34
C ASN A 278 2.85 -14.71 -8.59
N ALA A 279 3.02 -14.83 -7.27
CA ALA A 279 2.32 -15.82 -6.46
C ALA A 279 0.79 -15.61 -6.48
N GLN A 280 0.34 -14.34 -6.51
CA GLN A 280 -1.07 -14.02 -6.67
C GLN A 280 -1.61 -14.47 -8.05
N ASN A 281 -0.78 -14.38 -9.10
CA ASN A 281 -1.14 -14.89 -10.44
C ASN A 281 -1.35 -16.39 -10.41
N ASP A 282 -0.40 -17.13 -9.85
CA ASP A 282 -0.48 -18.58 -9.73
C ASP A 282 -1.72 -19.01 -8.93
N TYR A 283 -2.01 -18.33 -7.81
CA TYR A 283 -3.20 -18.59 -7.01
C TYR A 283 -4.49 -18.33 -7.80
N ASN A 284 -4.61 -17.19 -8.46
CA ASN A 284 -5.82 -16.81 -9.20
C ASN A 284 -6.07 -17.74 -10.41
N LEU A 285 -5.01 -18.19 -11.07
CA LEU A 285 -5.09 -19.17 -12.16
C LEU A 285 -5.54 -20.55 -11.65
N ALA A 286 -5.08 -20.96 -10.46
CA ALA A 286 -5.50 -22.21 -9.82
C ALA A 286 -6.91 -22.14 -9.21
N HIS A 287 -7.41 -20.94 -8.90
CA HIS A 287 -8.74 -20.71 -8.30
C HIS A 287 -9.58 -19.73 -9.14
N PRO A 288 -9.99 -20.10 -10.37
CA PRO A 288 -10.83 -19.24 -11.19
C PRO A 288 -12.15 -18.90 -10.49
N PRO A 289 -12.70 -17.69 -10.70
CA PRO A 289 -13.97 -17.29 -10.12
C PRO A 289 -15.12 -18.24 -10.50
N SER A 290 -15.90 -18.68 -9.52
CA SER A 290 -17.03 -19.59 -9.71
C SER A 290 -18.22 -18.95 -10.44
N ASP A 291 -18.26 -17.62 -10.51
CA ASP A 291 -19.26 -16.85 -11.24
C ASP A 291 -18.95 -16.70 -12.74
N GLY A 292 -17.85 -17.31 -13.21
CA GLY A 292 -17.38 -17.27 -14.60
C GLY A 292 -16.71 -15.97 -15.00
N SER A 293 -16.42 -15.08 -14.04
CA SER A 293 -15.65 -13.87 -14.32
C SER A 293 -14.20 -14.19 -14.72
N PRO A 294 -13.56 -13.36 -15.57
CA PRO A 294 -12.19 -13.62 -16.01
C PRO A 294 -11.21 -13.62 -14.84
N VAL A 295 -10.27 -14.57 -14.88
CA VAL A 295 -9.14 -14.62 -13.94
C VAL A 295 -8.34 -13.33 -14.04
N GLN A 296 -8.13 -12.68 -12.89
CA GLN A 296 -7.29 -11.49 -12.79
C GLN A 296 -5.87 -11.89 -12.46
N THR A 297 -4.92 -11.23 -13.10
CA THR A 297 -3.49 -11.40 -12.83
C THR A 297 -2.87 -10.02 -12.60
N CYS A 298 -1.97 -9.94 -11.64
CA CYS A 298 -1.16 -8.80 -11.30
C CYS A 298 -0.16 -8.52 -12.42
N GLN A 299 -0.24 -7.30 -12.94
CA GLN A 299 0.58 -6.78 -14.04
C GLN A 299 1.38 -5.54 -13.65
N PHE A 300 1.12 -5.01 -12.47
CA PHE A 300 1.76 -3.80 -11.97
C PHE A 300 1.77 -3.83 -10.45
N PHE A 301 2.84 -3.31 -9.87
CA PHE A 301 2.85 -3.04 -8.44
C PHE A 301 3.49 -1.71 -8.12
N ASN A 302 2.96 -1.07 -7.08
CA ASN A 302 3.56 0.08 -6.44
C ASN A 302 4.07 -0.33 -5.06
N THR A 303 5.34 -0.09 -4.78
CA THR A 303 5.96 -0.38 -3.50
C THR A 303 6.53 0.86 -2.85
N TYR A 304 6.35 0.99 -1.53
CA TYR A 304 6.75 2.16 -0.77
C TYR A 304 6.99 1.81 0.69
N ILE A 305 7.70 2.67 1.41
CA ILE A 305 7.84 2.58 2.86
C ILE A 305 6.68 3.33 3.51
N LEU A 306 5.92 2.63 4.36
CA LEU A 306 4.88 3.23 5.17
C LEU A 306 5.46 3.64 6.52
N SER A 307 5.25 4.89 6.92
CA SER A 307 5.79 5.43 8.18
C SER A 307 4.70 6.01 9.08
N LEU A 308 4.78 5.72 10.37
CA LEU A 308 3.91 6.26 11.41
C LEU A 308 4.47 7.58 11.96
N ASN A 309 3.62 8.61 11.97
CA ASN A 309 3.87 9.94 12.53
C ASN A 309 5.16 10.59 12.02
N GLY A 310 5.57 10.26 10.78
CA GLY A 310 6.80 10.72 10.14
C GLY A 310 8.10 10.25 10.82
N LYS A 311 8.02 9.32 11.78
CA LYS A 311 9.14 8.91 12.64
C LYS A 311 9.49 7.44 12.49
N THR A 312 8.49 6.58 12.46
CA THR A 312 8.69 5.14 12.57
C THR A 312 8.38 4.48 11.24
N ALA A 313 9.38 3.91 10.58
CA ALA A 313 9.14 3.07 9.42
C ALA A 313 8.49 1.74 9.86
N LEU A 314 7.28 1.47 9.37
CA LEU A 314 6.49 0.29 9.72
C LEU A 314 6.80 -0.90 8.81
N GLY A 315 7.10 -0.65 7.54
CA GLY A 315 7.31 -1.71 6.57
C GLY A 315 7.36 -1.23 5.13
N GLN A 316 7.79 -2.12 4.25
CA GLN A 316 7.60 -2.02 2.82
C GLN A 316 6.19 -2.51 2.47
N TYR A 317 5.38 -1.63 1.92
CA TYR A 317 4.06 -1.94 1.38
C TYR A 317 4.19 -2.28 -0.11
N CYS A 318 3.41 -3.25 -0.59
CA CYS A 318 3.32 -3.66 -1.98
C CYS A 318 1.86 -3.66 -2.40
N ALA A 319 1.40 -2.59 -3.04
CA ALA A 319 0.08 -2.53 -3.67
C ALA A 319 0.14 -3.16 -5.06
N MET A 320 -0.75 -4.11 -5.34
CA MET A 320 -0.76 -4.91 -6.57
C MET A 320 -1.97 -4.57 -7.43
N TYR A 321 -1.78 -4.53 -8.74
CA TYR A 321 -2.80 -4.13 -9.70
C TYR A 321 -2.79 -5.01 -10.94
N SER A 322 -3.95 -5.23 -11.54
CA SER A 322 -4.10 -5.92 -12.82
C SER A 322 -3.78 -5.06 -14.04
N SER A 323 -3.49 -3.77 -13.83
CA SER A 323 -3.14 -2.82 -14.88
C SER A 323 -2.08 -1.83 -14.43
N THR A 324 -1.24 -1.39 -15.36
CA THR A 324 -0.25 -0.35 -15.16
C THR A 324 -0.87 1.03 -15.01
N TRP A 325 -0.37 1.80 -14.06
CA TRP A 325 -0.77 3.18 -13.81
C TRP A 325 0.39 4.16 -14.02
N ALA A 326 0.08 5.28 -14.67
CA ALA A 326 1.04 6.37 -14.90
C ALA A 326 1.30 7.21 -13.64
N ASN A 327 2.46 7.89 -13.59
CA ASN A 327 2.92 8.68 -12.44
C ASN A 327 1.92 9.76 -11.99
N LYS A 328 1.08 10.28 -12.89
CA LYS A 328 0.04 11.26 -12.54
C LYS A 328 -0.98 10.75 -11.51
N TYR A 329 -1.07 9.43 -11.33
CA TYR A 329 -1.92 8.80 -10.33
C TYR A 329 -1.19 8.54 -9.01
N ALA A 330 0.10 8.86 -8.89
CA ALA A 330 0.82 8.82 -7.63
C ALA A 330 0.42 10.02 -6.76
N THR A 331 -0.78 9.96 -6.17
CA THR A 331 -1.35 11.05 -5.36
C THR A 331 -1.71 10.63 -3.94
N ASN A 332 -1.59 9.34 -3.60
CA ASN A 332 -1.84 8.87 -2.24
C ASN A 332 -0.61 9.13 -1.37
N VAL A 333 -0.62 10.20 -0.59
CA VAL A 333 0.49 10.58 0.30
C VAL A 333 0.43 9.93 1.68
N GLY A 334 -0.61 9.13 1.95
CA GLY A 334 -0.90 8.58 3.27
C GLY A 334 -2.34 8.82 3.72
N GLN A 335 -2.63 8.44 4.96
CA GLN A 335 -3.94 8.63 5.58
C GLN A 335 -3.84 8.75 7.10
N TYR A 336 -4.92 9.21 7.73
CA TYR A 336 -5.06 9.30 9.19
C TYR A 336 -5.90 8.13 9.73
N ARG A 337 -5.54 7.63 10.92
CA ARG A 337 -6.39 6.78 11.75
C ARG A 337 -6.39 7.33 13.17
N GLY A 338 -7.48 8.03 13.53
CA GLY A 338 -7.49 8.81 14.77
C GLY A 338 -6.42 9.90 14.76
N ASN A 339 -5.54 9.91 15.77
CA ASN A 339 -4.44 10.88 15.88
C ASN A 339 -3.17 10.46 15.14
N ASP A 340 -3.13 9.22 14.64
CA ASP A 340 -1.96 8.65 13.97
C ASP A 340 -1.98 8.98 12.48
N HIS A 341 -0.88 9.52 11.99
CA HIS A 341 -0.67 9.84 10.58
C HIS A 341 0.26 8.83 9.93
N TYR A 342 -0.24 8.11 8.94
CA TYR A 342 0.51 7.16 8.14
C TYR A 342 0.92 7.84 6.85
N THR A 343 2.22 7.85 6.57
CA THR A 343 2.81 8.59 5.45
C THR A 343 3.52 7.65 4.48
N VAL A 344 3.40 7.96 3.20
CA VAL A 344 4.10 7.26 2.13
C VAL A 344 5.45 7.92 1.87
N GLY A 345 6.50 7.13 1.75
CA GLY A 345 7.82 7.57 1.35
C GLY A 345 8.53 6.52 0.52
N PHE A 346 9.54 6.93 -0.26
CA PHE A 346 10.37 6.01 -1.04
C PHE A 346 9.56 5.09 -1.96
N SER A 347 8.61 5.69 -2.67
CA SER A 347 7.66 5.00 -3.53
C SER A 347 8.23 4.74 -4.93
N TYR A 348 8.03 3.53 -5.44
CA TYR A 348 8.42 3.11 -6.77
C TYR A 348 7.31 2.28 -7.42
N SER A 349 7.23 2.30 -8.74
CA SER A 349 6.33 1.42 -9.48
C SER A 349 7.05 0.60 -10.53
N PHE A 350 6.46 -0.55 -10.84
CA PHE A 350 7.01 -1.53 -11.77
C PHE A 350 5.88 -2.15 -12.59
N SER A 351 6.08 -2.23 -13.90
CA SER A 351 5.13 -2.80 -14.86
C SER A 351 5.65 -4.12 -15.41
N ASN A 352 4.78 -5.10 -15.58
CA ASN A 352 5.09 -6.35 -16.26
C ASN A 352 5.46 -6.06 -17.72
N LEU A 353 6.63 -6.57 -18.15
CA LEU A 353 7.17 -6.32 -19.50
C LEU A 353 6.45 -7.10 -20.60
N THR A 354 5.87 -8.26 -20.27
CA THR A 354 5.16 -9.10 -21.24
C THR A 354 3.74 -8.59 -21.47
N ASN A 355 3.05 -8.18 -20.40
CA ASN A 355 1.70 -7.64 -20.48
C ASN A 355 1.46 -6.63 -19.37
N ALA A 356 1.46 -5.33 -19.69
CA ALA A 356 1.23 -4.27 -18.72
C ALA A 356 -0.23 -4.16 -18.23
N GLY A 357 -1.16 -4.98 -18.75
CA GLY A 357 -2.58 -4.97 -18.38
C GLY A 357 -3.32 -3.72 -18.85
N THR A 358 -2.80 -2.98 -19.84
CA THR A 358 -3.33 -1.67 -20.28
C THR A 358 -4.60 -1.77 -21.11
N THR A 359 -4.99 -2.95 -21.55
CA THR A 359 -6.24 -3.19 -22.28
C THR A 359 -7.32 -3.60 -21.28
N PRO A 360 -8.33 -2.73 -21.02
CA PRO A 360 -9.44 -3.06 -20.12
C PRO A 360 -10.15 -4.34 -20.53
N ASN A 361 -10.56 -5.15 -19.55
CA ASN A 361 -11.27 -6.40 -19.80
C ASN A 361 -12.79 -6.20 -19.65
N PRO A 362 -13.58 -6.19 -20.75
CA PRO A 362 -15.02 -5.95 -20.66
C PRO A 362 -15.76 -6.99 -19.83
N ALA A 363 -15.34 -8.26 -19.86
CA ALA A 363 -15.98 -9.31 -19.09
C ALA A 363 -15.75 -9.14 -17.59
N ALA A 364 -14.59 -8.64 -17.17
CA ALA A 364 -14.30 -8.30 -15.78
C ALA A 364 -15.15 -7.10 -15.31
N ALA A 365 -15.24 -6.05 -16.12
CA ALA A 365 -16.07 -4.89 -15.85
C ALA A 365 -17.57 -5.27 -15.73
N VAL A 366 -18.06 -6.14 -16.61
CA VAL A 366 -19.44 -6.68 -16.54
C VAL A 366 -19.65 -7.49 -15.26
N ALA A 367 -18.71 -8.35 -14.88
CA ALA A 367 -18.82 -9.13 -13.65
C ALA A 367 -18.88 -8.24 -12.40
N GLN A 368 -18.01 -7.22 -12.32
CA GLN A 368 -18.02 -6.24 -11.23
C GLN A 368 -19.35 -5.49 -11.17
N ALA A 369 -19.83 -4.98 -12.32
CA ALA A 369 -21.11 -4.29 -12.41
C ALA A 369 -22.28 -5.18 -11.96
N LYS A 370 -22.28 -6.47 -12.35
CA LYS A 370 -23.30 -7.44 -11.88
C LYS A 370 -23.30 -7.60 -10.36
N GLY A 371 -22.11 -7.73 -9.77
CA GLY A 371 -21.94 -7.83 -8.32
C GLY A 371 -22.49 -6.61 -7.59
N GLU A 372 -22.16 -5.41 -8.06
CA GLU A 372 -22.61 -4.16 -7.46
C GLU A 372 -24.11 -3.90 -7.64
N ILE A 373 -24.69 -4.22 -8.80
CA ILE A 373 -26.14 -4.18 -9.02
C ILE A 373 -26.84 -5.09 -8.01
N SER A 374 -26.27 -6.28 -7.78
CA SER A 374 -26.84 -7.26 -6.85
C SER A 374 -26.74 -6.80 -5.40
N ALA A 375 -25.56 -6.32 -4.98
CA ALA A 375 -25.31 -5.82 -3.64
C ALA A 375 -26.12 -4.55 -3.29
N SER A 376 -26.38 -3.71 -4.29
CA SER A 376 -27.13 -2.46 -4.13
C SER A 376 -28.64 -2.62 -4.38
N SER A 377 -29.12 -3.85 -4.60
CA SER A 377 -30.54 -4.14 -4.91
C SER A 377 -31.10 -3.35 -6.10
N LEU A 378 -30.28 -3.15 -7.15
CA LEU A 378 -30.62 -2.34 -8.34
C LEU A 378 -31.26 -3.15 -9.47
N GLN A 379 -31.88 -4.31 -9.19
CA GLN A 379 -32.50 -5.16 -10.21
C GLN A 379 -33.69 -4.46 -10.89
N SER A 380 -34.47 -3.67 -10.15
CA SER A 380 -35.58 -2.88 -10.70
C SER A 380 -35.10 -1.82 -11.70
N TYR A 381 -33.95 -1.19 -11.43
CA TYR A 381 -33.28 -0.31 -12.38
C TYR A 381 -32.94 -1.06 -13.68
N CYS A 382 -32.44 -2.29 -13.59
CA CYS A 382 -32.13 -3.09 -14.76
C CYS A 382 -33.34 -3.44 -15.63
N SER A 383 -34.50 -3.74 -15.03
CA SER A 383 -35.74 -3.97 -15.79
C SER A 383 -36.11 -2.73 -16.60
N THR A 384 -36.14 -1.56 -15.97
CA THR A 384 -36.44 -0.29 -16.63
C THR A 384 -35.38 0.09 -17.67
N PHE A 385 -34.09 -0.06 -17.35
CA PHE A 385 -32.97 0.30 -18.22
C PHE A 385 -32.93 -0.53 -19.51
N LEU A 386 -33.27 -1.81 -19.44
CA LEU A 386 -33.35 -2.69 -20.62
C LEU A 386 -34.68 -2.57 -21.38
N GLY A 387 -35.64 -1.77 -20.88
CA GLY A 387 -36.96 -1.63 -21.46
C GLY A 387 -37.88 -2.84 -21.21
N TYR A 388 -37.61 -3.64 -20.16
CA TYR A 388 -38.57 -4.60 -19.63
C TYR A 388 -39.56 -3.86 -18.74
N ASN A 389 -40.71 -3.48 -19.28
CA ASN A 389 -41.86 -3.22 -18.43
C ASN A 389 -42.25 -4.55 -17.76
N ASP A 390 -42.57 -4.50 -16.46
CA ASP A 390 -43.46 -5.51 -15.87
C ASP A 390 -44.60 -5.73 -16.86
N LEU A 391 -44.75 -6.97 -17.33
CA LEU A 391 -45.85 -7.35 -18.19
C LEU A 391 -47.13 -6.87 -17.51
N ASN A 392 -47.76 -5.86 -18.13
CA ASN A 392 -48.97 -5.20 -17.71
C ASN A 392 -49.87 -6.13 -16.88
N ALA A 393 -49.98 -5.86 -15.57
CA ALA A 393 -51.02 -6.41 -14.73
C ALA A 393 -52.36 -5.82 -15.19
N TYR A 394 -52.96 -6.39 -16.25
CA TYR A 394 -54.34 -6.11 -16.60
C TYR A 394 -55.24 -6.98 -15.72
N THR A 395 -55.81 -6.39 -14.67
CA THR A 395 -56.93 -6.96 -13.94
C THR A 395 -58.19 -6.81 -14.78
N THR A 396 -58.71 -7.90 -15.32
CA THR A 396 -60.07 -7.91 -15.90
C THR A 396 -61.02 -8.45 -14.84
N ALA A 397 -61.83 -7.58 -14.25
CA ALA A 397 -62.87 -7.97 -13.30
C ALA A 397 -64.14 -8.40 -14.06
N THR A 398 -64.49 -9.69 -14.00
CA THR A 398 -65.80 -10.16 -14.47
C THR A 398 -66.69 -10.39 -13.26
N SER A 399 -67.74 -9.57 -13.12
CA SER A 399 -68.78 -9.76 -12.11
C SER A 399 -69.89 -10.64 -12.69
N THR A 400 -70.10 -11.81 -12.12
CA THR A 400 -71.28 -12.63 -12.43
C THR A 400 -72.11 -12.76 -11.15
N LYS A 401 -73.29 -12.15 -11.12
CA LYS A 401 -74.27 -12.33 -10.05
C LYS A 401 -75.01 -13.66 -10.28
N ILE A 402 -74.80 -14.64 -9.40
CA ILE A 402 -75.77 -15.72 -9.14
C ILE A 402 -75.75 -15.98 -7.61
N PRO A 403 -76.91 -16.16 -6.96
CA PRO A 403 -76.97 -16.37 -5.52
C PRO A 403 -76.63 -17.82 -5.20
N VAL A 404 -75.58 -18.02 -4.41
CA VAL A 404 -75.37 -19.06 -3.37
C VAL A 404 -73.87 -19.07 -3.08
N SER A 405 -73.54 -18.90 -1.80
CA SER A 405 -72.19 -18.72 -1.26
C SER A 405 -71.24 -19.85 -1.69
N THR A 406 -70.23 -19.52 -2.50
CA THR A 406 -68.79 -19.89 -2.40
C THR A 406 -68.11 -19.41 -3.70
N VAL A 407 -67.13 -18.49 -3.61
CA VAL A 407 -66.35 -18.02 -4.77
C VAL A 407 -64.98 -18.66 -4.75
N THR A 408 -64.75 -19.63 -5.64
CA THR A 408 -63.43 -20.22 -5.89
C THR A 408 -62.81 -19.54 -7.11
N SER A 409 -61.64 -18.93 -6.94
CA SER A 409 -60.88 -18.31 -8.05
C SER A 409 -59.72 -19.21 -8.47
N THR A 410 -59.73 -19.70 -9.71
CA THR A 410 -58.61 -20.48 -10.29
C THR A 410 -57.95 -19.65 -11.40
N SER A 411 -56.65 -19.38 -11.26
CA SER A 411 -55.82 -18.74 -12.29
C SER A 411 -55.11 -19.80 -13.13
N THR A 412 -55.25 -19.75 -14.46
CA THR A 412 -54.36 -20.46 -15.38
C THR A 412 -53.78 -19.49 -16.41
N LEU A 413 -52.46 -19.53 -16.57
CA LEU A 413 -51.72 -18.77 -17.57
C LEU A 413 -51.77 -19.51 -18.91
N LYS A 414 -52.35 -18.89 -19.96
CA LYS A 414 -52.19 -19.34 -21.35
C LYS A 414 -51.71 -18.19 -22.22
N VAL A 415 -50.65 -18.44 -22.99
CA VAL A 415 -50.13 -17.53 -24.01
C VAL A 415 -50.94 -17.70 -25.29
N LYS A 416 -51.52 -16.61 -25.82
CA LYS A 416 -52.20 -16.59 -27.12
C LYS A 416 -51.29 -15.91 -28.15
N ALA A 417 -50.82 -16.69 -29.13
CA ALA A 417 -50.32 -16.14 -30.38
C ALA A 417 -51.50 -15.62 -31.20
N SER A 418 -51.43 -14.38 -31.70
CA SER A 418 -52.36 -13.92 -32.74
C SER A 418 -51.66 -13.90 -34.09
N SER A 419 -52.25 -14.67 -34.98
CA SER A 419 -51.94 -14.94 -36.37
C SER A 419 -52.32 -13.80 -37.28
N SER A 420 -51.45 -13.47 -38.23
CA SER A 420 -51.88 -13.20 -39.61
C SER A 420 -51.00 -14.03 -40.54
N SER A 421 -51.64 -14.95 -41.26
CA SER A 421 -51.11 -15.69 -42.43
C SER A 421 -50.30 -14.75 -43.32
N THR A 422 -49.09 -15.09 -43.76
CA THR A 422 -48.84 -16.08 -44.81
C THR A 422 -47.35 -16.49 -44.83
N SER A 423 -47.12 -17.82 -44.85
CA SER A 423 -45.93 -18.62 -45.22
C SER A 423 -44.48 -18.10 -45.09
N SER A 424 -43.67 -19.00 -44.49
CA SER A 424 -42.22 -19.27 -44.65
C SER A 424 -41.20 -18.63 -43.67
N SER A 425 -40.85 -19.44 -42.66
CA SER A 425 -39.52 -19.71 -42.08
C SER A 425 -38.59 -18.58 -41.59
N LYS A 426 -38.30 -18.64 -40.27
CA LYS A 426 -37.05 -18.36 -39.51
C LYS A 426 -37.12 -17.26 -38.44
N THR A 427 -36.77 -17.68 -37.21
CA THR A 427 -36.21 -16.93 -36.07
C THR A 427 -36.94 -15.69 -35.56
N SER A 428 -37.72 -15.83 -34.49
CA SER A 428 -38.27 -14.70 -33.71
C SER A 428 -37.30 -14.24 -32.63
N SER A 429 -36.48 -13.25 -32.97
CA SER A 429 -35.76 -12.38 -32.02
C SER A 429 -36.74 -11.52 -31.21
N LEU A 430 -36.48 -11.36 -29.91
CA LEU A 430 -37.10 -10.32 -29.07
C LEU A 430 -36.79 -8.94 -29.69
N SER A 431 -37.82 -8.23 -30.17
CA SER A 431 -37.66 -6.90 -30.74
C SER A 431 -37.54 -5.84 -29.63
N LYS A 432 -36.36 -5.22 -29.50
CA LYS A 432 -36.19 -3.95 -28.77
C LYS A 432 -37.10 -2.90 -29.40
N ARG A 433 -38.02 -2.29 -28.64
CA ARG A 433 -38.67 -1.05 -29.09
C ARG A 433 -37.64 0.09 -28.96
N ALA A 434 -37.44 0.85 -30.03
CA ALA A 434 -36.78 2.15 -29.94
C ALA A 434 -37.71 3.08 -29.14
N LEU A 435 -37.30 3.44 -27.92
CA LEU A 435 -37.97 4.45 -27.12
C LEU A 435 -36.98 5.56 -26.83
N ALA A 436 -37.46 6.77 -27.07
CA ALA A 436 -36.75 8.03 -26.93
C ALA A 436 -36.06 8.14 -25.57
N SER A 437 -34.89 8.77 -25.62
CA SER A 437 -33.97 9.11 -24.55
C SER A 437 -34.62 9.97 -23.44
N SER A 438 -35.54 9.41 -22.64
CA SER A 438 -35.78 9.94 -21.30
C SER A 438 -34.65 9.44 -20.42
N SER A 439 -33.71 10.32 -20.07
CA SER A 439 -32.50 10.01 -19.31
C SER A 439 -32.86 9.48 -17.91
N LEU A 440 -33.05 8.17 -17.80
CA LEU A 440 -33.13 7.50 -16.51
C LEU A 440 -31.83 7.80 -15.77
N ALA A 441 -31.91 8.47 -14.62
CA ALA A 441 -30.72 8.85 -13.87
C ALA A 441 -29.97 7.58 -13.47
N THR A 442 -28.71 7.45 -13.93
CA THR A 442 -27.88 6.31 -13.58
C THR A 442 -27.57 6.34 -12.08
N PRO A 443 -27.89 5.27 -11.32
CA PRO A 443 -27.57 5.20 -9.90
C PRO A 443 -26.08 5.46 -9.66
N THR A 444 -25.75 6.17 -8.58
CA THR A 444 -24.37 6.58 -8.27
C THR A 444 -23.38 5.41 -8.37
N ALA A 445 -23.75 4.23 -7.87
CA ALA A 445 -22.93 3.02 -7.92
C ALA A 445 -22.52 2.60 -9.34
N LEU A 446 -23.32 2.93 -10.37
CA LEU A 446 -23.13 2.51 -11.75
C LEU A 446 -22.55 3.60 -12.65
N THR A 447 -22.43 4.85 -12.17
CA THR A 447 -21.97 6.00 -12.95
C THR A 447 -20.54 5.82 -13.52
N LYS A 448 -19.73 4.96 -12.91
CA LYS A 448 -18.39 4.61 -13.37
C LYS A 448 -18.33 3.72 -14.60
N TYR A 449 -19.42 3.03 -14.94
CA TYR A 449 -19.46 2.12 -16.09
C TYR A 449 -20.01 2.81 -17.34
N PRO A 450 -19.46 2.53 -18.53
CA PRO A 450 -20.11 2.93 -19.76
C PRO A 450 -21.43 2.15 -19.95
N GLY A 451 -22.38 2.74 -20.67
CA GLY A 451 -23.72 2.15 -20.84
C GLY A 451 -23.74 0.74 -21.43
N SER A 452 -22.73 0.37 -22.23
CA SER A 452 -22.55 -0.99 -22.75
C SER A 452 -22.31 -2.01 -21.64
N ILE A 453 -21.48 -1.69 -20.65
CA ILE A 453 -21.19 -2.56 -19.50
C ILE A 453 -22.42 -2.70 -18.61
N ILE A 454 -23.13 -1.59 -18.34
CA ILE A 454 -24.39 -1.61 -17.58
C ILE A 454 -25.43 -2.50 -18.28
N SER A 455 -25.58 -2.35 -19.61
CA SER A 455 -26.52 -3.15 -20.40
C SER A 455 -26.20 -4.64 -20.32
N SER A 456 -24.94 -5.02 -20.47
CA SER A 456 -24.50 -6.42 -20.38
C SER A 456 -24.69 -6.99 -18.98
N ALA A 457 -24.37 -6.22 -17.94
CA ALA A 457 -24.54 -6.63 -16.55
C ALA A 457 -26.02 -6.83 -16.19
N CYS A 458 -26.88 -5.87 -16.54
CA CYS A 458 -28.32 -5.99 -16.33
C CYS A 458 -28.92 -7.18 -17.08
N SER A 459 -28.49 -7.41 -18.32
CA SER A 459 -29.01 -8.54 -19.13
C SER A 459 -28.67 -9.90 -18.51
N ALA A 460 -27.55 -9.99 -17.81
CA ALA A 460 -27.13 -11.20 -17.11
C ALA A 460 -27.90 -11.46 -15.79
N LEU A 461 -28.64 -10.46 -15.26
CA LEU A 461 -29.39 -10.57 -14.00
C LEU A 461 -30.90 -10.77 -14.20
N VAL A 462 -31.49 -10.19 -15.25
CA VAL A 462 -32.95 -10.17 -15.50
C VAL A 462 -33.49 -11.53 -16.02
N THR A 463 -32.62 -12.52 -16.30
CA THR A 463 -33.05 -13.86 -16.74
C THR A 463 -33.70 -14.73 -15.64
N LYS A 464 -33.78 -14.26 -14.38
CA LYS A 464 -34.56 -14.92 -13.31
C LYS A 464 -35.83 -14.14 -12.98
N VAL A 465 -36.90 -14.33 -13.76
CA VAL A 465 -38.26 -13.97 -13.31
C VAL A 465 -38.67 -14.97 -12.22
N PRO A 466 -39.11 -14.54 -11.02
CA PRO A 466 -39.70 -15.45 -10.06
C PRO A 466 -40.98 -16.04 -10.66
N LYS A 467 -40.96 -17.34 -10.96
CA LYS A 467 -42.19 -18.07 -11.27
C LYS A 467 -42.96 -18.20 -9.96
N THR A 468 -44.14 -17.59 -9.91
CA THR A 468 -45.20 -17.72 -8.88
C THR A 468 -45.15 -16.65 -7.78
N ALA A 469 -46.15 -15.76 -7.79
CA ALA A 469 -46.56 -14.96 -6.63
C ALA A 469 -47.91 -15.50 -6.14
N THR A 470 -47.95 -16.01 -4.91
CA THR A 470 -49.19 -16.44 -4.24
C THR A 470 -49.63 -15.31 -3.32
N VAL A 471 -50.83 -14.75 -3.54
CA VAL A 471 -51.42 -13.74 -2.66
C VAL A 471 -52.52 -14.41 -1.83
N THR A 472 -52.32 -14.47 -0.51
CA THR A 472 -53.34 -14.95 0.44
C THR A 472 -54.01 -13.74 1.06
N VAL A 473 -55.33 -13.60 0.89
CA VAL A 473 -56.13 -12.59 1.60
C VAL A 473 -57.04 -13.30 2.58
N SER A 474 -56.85 -13.04 3.87
CA SER A 474 -57.75 -13.48 4.94
C SER A 474 -58.76 -12.37 5.22
N THR A 475 -60.05 -12.70 5.18
CA THR A 475 -61.09 -11.86 5.77
C THR A 475 -61.73 -12.60 6.94
N ALA A 476 -61.60 -12.04 8.13
CA ALA A 476 -62.37 -12.43 9.31
C ALA A 476 -63.80 -11.90 9.16
N THR A 477 -64.78 -12.76 9.45
CA THR A 477 -66.20 -12.39 9.64
C THR A 477 -66.44 -11.70 10.97
#